data_AF-A0A2T3JET1-F1
#
_entry.id   AF-A0A2T3JET1-F1
#
_cell.length_a   1.000
_cell.length_b   1.000
_cell.length_c   1.000
_cell.angle_alpha   90.00
_cell.angle_beta   90.00
_cell.angle_gamma   90.00
#
_symmetry.space_group_name_H-M   'P 1'
#
loop_
_entity.id
_entity.type
_entity.pdbx_description
1 polymer ?
#
loop_
_entity_poly.entity_id
_entity_poly.type
_entity_poly.pdbx_seq_one_letter_code
_entity_poly.pdbx_strand_id
1 'polypeptide(L)'
;MSVNKISVEKIRQLNVLETGLPDIAFSSFDTFRLKGTELIWVNNDLLKKYNINGSKEEIEEFLLNEYSYVTSNYLNSNRLIINNVKTFWADRYGSRHEVCNGGSARCGFDGVFQVKGIGITPLVAQNMSKSHSHGKLFLDEAISEAIWGEICHQHLPFGSIRTLAIIKTNVQEEFSYLDNCPKKPCALAIREFSIRPAHFERATFFWPFPEYISLRNDDTARVKECINYLLRSLGLSDSILSSKKELFDCLKNLVLRIAKQIAYSRVKGIPHGSLTSSNIGIDGRFLDFGTITAVPDFGNYVIADGVGAVWDDHLLITQWLKNLFFNIKKYSCLKDDLSRNDINTLIDNFINELDYQENYAILEELDVKNKSEDNLILADEVKRSLISRHRKNIGDFCVDKFKSNIIKLAKEKKLKIGNVKFELRNFKYSSFTILNDEYLSKTKYSNESIKILIAKYC
;
A
#
# COMPACT_ATOMS: atom_id res chain seq x y z
N MET A 1 31.27 14.40 10.31
CA MET A 1 31.39 14.86 8.92
C MET A 1 29.97 14.90 8.45
N SER A 2 29.39 16.10 8.28
CA SER A 2 27.95 16.29 8.08
C SER A 2 27.36 15.27 7.11
N VAL A 3 26.21 14.65 7.45
CA VAL A 3 25.32 14.01 6.46
C VAL A 3 25.41 14.83 5.19
N ASN A 4 25.77 14.21 4.06
CA ASN A 4 26.02 14.91 2.81
C ASN A 4 24.80 15.80 2.48
N LYS A 5 24.79 17.06 2.92
CA LYS A 5 23.73 18.05 2.65
C LYS A 5 23.47 18.13 1.16
N ILE A 6 24.52 17.86 0.38
CA ILE A 6 24.56 17.78 -1.07
C ILE A 6 23.59 16.72 -1.64
N SER A 7 23.33 15.58 -0.98
CA SER A 7 22.36 14.59 -1.50
C SER A 7 20.91 15.00 -1.22
N VAL A 8 20.62 15.57 -0.05
CA VAL A 8 19.28 16.04 0.32
C VAL A 8 18.90 17.34 -0.40
N GLU A 9 19.83 18.27 -0.57
CA GLU A 9 19.62 19.46 -1.41
C GLU A 9 19.53 19.10 -2.88
N LYS A 10 20.25 18.09 -3.40
CA LYS A 10 20.01 17.56 -4.76
C LYS A 10 18.63 16.93 -4.90
N ILE A 11 18.19 16.18 -3.89
CA ILE A 11 16.85 15.60 -3.86
C ILE A 11 15.76 16.70 -3.80
N ARG A 12 16.04 17.84 -3.14
CA ARG A 12 15.15 19.02 -3.07
C ARG A 12 15.28 20.00 -4.25
N GLN A 13 16.40 19.97 -4.99
CA GLN A 13 16.63 20.73 -6.22
C GLN A 13 15.96 20.10 -7.43
N LEU A 14 15.56 18.83 -7.34
CA LEU A 14 14.50 18.31 -8.17
C LEU A 14 13.27 19.18 -7.86
N ASN A 15 12.68 19.79 -8.89
CA ASN A 15 11.36 20.40 -8.73
C ASN A 15 10.49 19.42 -7.94
N VAL A 16 9.76 19.90 -6.94
CA VAL A 16 8.87 19.15 -6.01
C VAL A 16 7.92 18.14 -6.73
N LEU A 17 7.90 18.15 -8.06
CA LEU A 17 6.93 17.62 -8.99
C LEU A 17 7.57 16.75 -10.11
N GLU A 18 8.75 16.18 -9.92
CA GLU A 18 9.16 14.98 -10.70
C GLU A 18 8.48 13.70 -10.17
N THR A 19 7.27 13.83 -9.63
CA THR A 19 6.50 12.76 -8.98
C THR A 19 5.77 11.86 -9.97
N GLY A 20 5.93 12.11 -11.27
CA GLY A 20 5.14 11.49 -12.33
C GLY A 20 3.67 11.93 -12.36
N LEU A 21 3.25 12.90 -11.54
CA LEU A 21 1.91 13.48 -11.47
C LEU A 21 1.95 15.01 -11.62
N PRO A 22 0.86 15.65 -12.09
CA PRO A 22 0.77 17.10 -12.20
C PRO A 22 0.53 17.77 -10.84
N ASP A 23 0.87 19.05 -10.72
CA ASP A 23 0.72 19.85 -9.48
C ASP A 23 -0.71 19.86 -8.95
N ILE A 24 -1.71 19.89 -9.85
CA ILE A 24 -3.13 19.85 -9.48
C ILE A 24 -3.52 18.54 -8.77
N ALA A 25 -2.72 17.49 -8.90
CA ALA A 25 -2.88 16.24 -8.14
C ALA A 25 -2.45 16.39 -6.68
N PHE A 26 -1.99 17.56 -6.23
CA PHE A 26 -1.55 17.80 -4.87
C PHE A 26 -2.28 19.01 -4.26
N SER A 27 -2.43 18.98 -2.94
CA SER A 27 -2.88 20.11 -2.14
C SER A 27 -1.85 20.38 -1.05
N SER A 28 -1.25 21.57 -1.06
CA SER A 28 -0.30 21.96 -0.03
C SER A 28 -1.01 22.27 1.29
N PHE A 29 -0.32 22.03 2.40
CA PHE A 29 -0.75 22.43 3.72
C PHE A 29 0.46 22.62 4.63
N ASP A 30 0.29 23.51 5.61
CA ASP A 30 1.36 23.82 6.55
C ASP A 30 1.35 22.87 7.75
N THR A 31 2.56 22.53 8.17
CA THR A 31 2.82 21.70 9.34
C THR A 31 3.82 22.38 10.25
N PHE A 32 3.75 22.05 11.54
CA PHE A 32 4.51 22.67 12.60
C PHE A 32 5.35 21.62 13.30
N ARG A 33 6.57 22.01 13.67
CA ARG A 33 7.49 21.12 14.37
C ARG A 33 6.88 20.64 15.70
N LEU A 34 6.80 19.33 15.88
CA LEU A 34 6.36 18.69 17.12
C LEU A 34 7.53 18.54 18.09
N LYS A 35 7.35 18.95 19.35
CA LYS A 35 8.34 18.77 20.42
C LYS A 35 8.30 17.35 20.98
N GLY A 36 9.46 16.83 21.42
CA GLY A 36 9.54 15.58 22.16
C GLY A 36 9.19 14.33 21.35
N THR A 37 9.51 14.34 20.05
CA THR A 37 9.48 13.15 19.20
C THR A 37 10.74 12.32 19.39
N GLU A 38 10.66 11.03 19.07
CA GLU A 38 11.74 10.06 19.26
C GLU A 38 11.86 9.16 18.04
N LEU A 39 13.07 8.99 17.49
CA LEU A 39 13.30 8.04 16.40
C LEU A 39 13.43 6.63 16.98
N ILE A 40 12.49 5.76 16.66
CA ILE A 40 12.42 4.43 17.29
C ILE A 40 12.92 3.31 16.38
N TRP A 41 12.85 3.50 15.06
CA TRP A 41 13.30 2.52 14.08
C TRP A 41 13.66 3.17 12.74
N VAL A 42 14.63 2.58 12.03
CA VAL A 42 15.09 3.01 10.72
C VAL A 42 15.46 1.80 9.85
N ASN A 43 15.14 1.88 8.56
CA ASN A 43 15.49 0.88 7.55
C ASN A 43 16.83 1.25 6.90
N ASN A 44 17.90 0.55 7.30
CA ASN A 44 19.25 0.81 6.80
C ASN A 44 19.41 0.55 5.29
N ASP A 45 18.67 -0.39 4.73
CA ASP A 45 18.77 -0.69 3.30
C ASP A 45 18.04 0.35 2.44
N LEU A 46 16.96 0.95 2.96
CA LEU A 46 16.38 2.14 2.35
C LEU A 46 17.29 3.36 2.47
N LEU A 47 17.93 3.59 3.62
CA LEU A 47 18.88 4.71 3.76
C LEU A 47 19.97 4.62 2.67
N LYS A 48 20.55 3.43 2.47
CA LYS A 48 21.52 3.18 1.39
C LYS A 48 20.92 3.43 0.01
N LYS A 49 19.72 2.89 -0.28
CA LYS A 49 19.01 3.08 -1.57
C LYS A 49 18.84 4.56 -1.92
N TYR A 50 18.52 5.38 -0.92
CA TYR A 50 18.31 6.82 -1.08
C TYR A 50 19.58 7.67 -0.84
N ASN A 51 20.75 7.03 -0.71
CA ASN A 51 22.04 7.69 -0.47
C ASN A 51 22.05 8.61 0.76
N ILE A 52 21.32 8.22 1.81
CA ILE A 52 21.31 8.87 3.12
C ILE A 52 22.38 8.17 3.97
N ASN A 53 23.51 8.85 4.16
CA ASN A 53 24.68 8.32 4.87
C ASN A 53 25.08 9.24 6.03
N GLY A 54 25.59 8.65 7.11
CA GLY A 54 26.07 9.36 8.29
C GLY A 54 26.26 8.41 9.47
N SER A 55 26.78 8.91 10.58
CA SER A 55 26.69 8.22 11.87
C SER A 55 25.22 8.07 12.30
N LYS A 56 24.97 7.20 13.28
CA LYS A 56 23.62 6.95 13.80
C LYS A 56 22.99 8.25 14.33
N GLU A 57 23.78 9.05 15.05
CA GLU A 57 23.37 10.32 15.63
C GLU A 57 23.05 11.35 14.54
N GLU A 58 23.89 11.43 13.51
CA GLU A 58 23.69 12.31 12.35
C GLU A 58 22.42 11.94 11.56
N ILE A 59 22.14 10.65 11.38
CA ILE A 59 20.92 10.17 10.72
C ILE A 59 19.69 10.44 11.57
N GLU A 60 19.78 10.21 12.89
CA GLU A 60 18.69 10.47 13.83
C GLU A 60 18.33 11.95 13.85
N GLU A 61 19.32 12.82 14.00
CA GLU A 61 19.14 14.27 13.93
C GLU A 61 18.49 14.68 12.61
N PHE A 62 18.98 14.18 11.48
CA PHE A 62 18.41 14.44 10.16
C PHE A 62 16.93 14.04 10.07
N LEU A 63 16.60 12.78 10.39
CA LEU A 63 15.22 12.27 10.28
C LEU A 63 14.27 13.01 11.21
N LEU A 64 14.69 13.28 12.45
CA LEU A 64 13.90 14.07 13.36
C LEU A 64 13.71 15.48 12.80
N ASN A 65 14.77 16.17 12.39
CA ASN A 65 14.77 17.52 11.81
C ASN A 65 13.89 17.66 10.57
N GLU A 66 13.76 16.60 9.77
CA GLU A 66 12.99 16.62 8.54
C GLU A 66 11.52 16.19 8.68
N TYR A 67 11.24 15.24 9.57
CA TYR A 67 9.96 14.52 9.56
C TYR A 67 9.16 14.63 10.85
N SER A 68 9.64 15.33 11.88
CA SER A 68 8.87 15.57 13.12
C SER A 68 7.89 16.75 13.00
N TYR A 69 7.11 16.83 11.91
CA TYR A 69 6.14 17.90 11.70
C TYR A 69 4.72 17.33 11.68
N VAL A 70 3.76 18.11 12.17
CA VAL A 70 2.33 17.73 12.19
C VAL A 70 1.44 18.94 11.93
N THR A 71 0.19 18.72 11.55
CA THR A 71 -0.78 19.80 11.32
C THR A 71 -1.12 20.55 12.62
N SER A 72 -1.60 21.79 12.50
CA SER A 72 -1.93 22.64 13.66
C SER A 72 -2.99 22.04 14.59
N ASN A 73 -3.89 21.22 14.05
CA ASN A 73 -4.95 20.54 14.80
C ASN A 73 -4.55 19.15 15.33
N TYR A 74 -3.27 18.75 15.22
CA TYR A 74 -2.81 17.46 15.71
C TYR A 74 -2.96 17.34 17.24
N LEU A 75 -2.70 18.42 17.97
CA LEU A 75 -2.88 18.53 19.41
C LEU A 75 -2.98 20.00 19.87
N ASN A 76 -3.22 20.21 21.16
CA ASN A 76 -3.20 21.55 21.77
C ASN A 76 -1.82 22.25 21.58
N SER A 77 -1.85 23.55 21.28
CA SER A 77 -0.74 24.32 20.68
C SER A 77 0.59 24.38 21.45
N ASN A 78 0.61 24.12 22.76
CA ASN A 78 1.81 24.28 23.61
C ASN A 78 2.99 23.34 23.25
N ARG A 79 2.71 22.24 22.52
CA ARG A 79 3.71 21.27 22.08
C ARG A 79 4.18 21.47 20.63
N LEU A 80 3.61 22.42 19.91
CA LEU A 80 4.05 22.81 18.57
C LEU A 80 5.03 23.98 18.67
N ILE A 81 6.08 23.99 17.85
CA ILE A 81 6.93 25.16 17.65
C ILE A 81 6.33 25.93 16.47
N ILE A 82 5.42 26.85 16.78
CA ILE A 82 4.61 27.57 15.77
C ILE A 82 5.44 28.37 14.74
N ASN A 83 6.65 28.79 15.11
CA ASN A 83 7.56 29.54 14.23
C ASN A 83 8.43 28.63 13.35
N ASN A 84 8.32 27.30 13.49
CA ASN A 84 9.03 26.33 12.67
C ASN A 84 8.03 25.56 11.80
N VAL A 85 7.81 26.10 10.60
CA VAL A 85 6.80 25.65 9.65
C VAL A 85 7.48 24.93 8.48
N LYS A 86 6.92 23.79 8.08
CA LYS A 86 7.29 23.07 6.84
C LYS A 86 6.00 22.79 6.05
N THR A 87 6.02 23.08 4.75
CA THR A 87 4.89 22.75 3.87
C THR A 87 5.04 21.31 3.39
N PHE A 88 3.93 20.57 3.44
CA PHE A 88 3.79 19.24 2.83
C PHE A 88 2.65 19.27 1.82
N TRP A 89 2.59 18.24 0.98
CA TRP A 89 1.57 18.07 -0.05
C TRP A 89 0.76 16.80 0.18
N ALA A 90 -0.56 16.90 0.19
CA ALA A 90 -1.46 15.75 0.19
C ALA A 90 -1.81 15.42 -1.26
N ASP A 91 -1.53 14.20 -1.71
CA ASP A 91 -1.92 13.73 -3.03
C ASP A 91 -3.42 13.44 -3.11
N ARG A 92 -4.04 13.98 -4.16
CA ARG A 92 -5.46 13.88 -4.50
C ARG A 92 -5.67 12.67 -5.40
N TYR A 93 -6.57 11.78 -4.99
CA TYR A 93 -6.96 10.63 -5.77
C TYR A 93 -8.44 10.28 -5.55
N GLY A 94 -9.02 9.58 -6.52
CA GLY A 94 -10.42 9.20 -6.54
C GLY A 94 -10.76 8.04 -5.61
N SER A 95 -12.07 7.85 -5.45
CA SER A 95 -12.67 6.67 -4.85
C SER A 95 -14.11 6.57 -5.35
N ARG A 96 -14.57 5.34 -5.54
CA ARG A 96 -15.97 5.05 -5.94
C ARG A 96 -16.91 4.87 -4.75
N HIS A 97 -16.39 4.85 -3.52
CA HIS A 97 -17.18 4.57 -2.33
C HIS A 97 -17.89 5.85 -1.84
N GLU A 98 -19.13 5.71 -1.38
CA GLU A 98 -19.97 6.83 -0.94
C GLU A 98 -19.40 7.58 0.28
N VAL A 99 -18.60 6.89 1.09
CA VAL A 99 -17.84 7.47 2.20
C VAL A 99 -16.36 7.40 1.84
N CYS A 100 -15.79 8.52 1.42
CA CYS A 100 -14.38 8.58 1.04
C CYS A 100 -13.76 9.97 1.26
N ASN A 101 -12.46 9.94 1.54
CA ASN A 101 -11.58 11.10 1.49
C ASN A 101 -11.24 11.48 0.04
N GLY A 102 -10.79 12.71 -0.18
CA GLY A 102 -10.36 13.22 -1.49
C GLY A 102 -8.94 12.80 -1.91
N GLY A 103 -8.34 11.86 -1.18
CA GLY A 103 -6.97 11.43 -1.32
C GLY A 103 -6.32 11.18 0.05
N SER A 104 -5.06 11.59 0.18
CA SER A 104 -4.27 11.45 1.41
C SER A 104 -4.78 12.34 2.56
N ALA A 105 -5.81 11.90 3.27
CA ALA A 105 -6.41 12.61 4.41
C ALA A 105 -5.51 12.71 5.66
N ARG A 106 -4.48 11.86 5.75
CA ARG A 106 -3.55 11.79 6.90
C ARG A 106 -2.09 11.60 6.52
N CYS A 107 -1.74 11.92 5.27
CA CYS A 107 -0.39 11.77 4.77
C CYS A 107 0.10 13.05 4.12
N GLY A 108 1.35 13.43 4.41
CA GLY A 108 2.03 14.57 3.78
C GLY A 108 3.25 14.10 3.03
N PHE A 109 3.34 14.42 1.75
CA PHE A 109 4.50 14.19 0.90
C PHE A 109 5.40 15.43 0.90
N ASP A 110 6.72 15.28 0.90
CA ASP A 110 7.67 16.40 0.92
C ASP A 110 8.50 16.55 -0.36
N GLY A 111 8.13 15.84 -1.43
CA GLY A 111 8.93 15.73 -2.66
C GLY A 111 9.75 14.43 -2.73
N VAL A 112 9.95 13.75 -1.58
CA VAL A 112 10.82 12.57 -1.49
C VAL A 112 10.10 11.41 -0.83
N PHE A 113 9.59 11.64 0.38
CA PHE A 113 8.94 10.66 1.20
C PHE A 113 7.55 11.15 1.61
N GLN A 114 6.68 10.19 1.89
CA GLN A 114 5.37 10.43 2.46
C GLN A 114 5.41 10.13 3.97
N VAL A 115 4.95 11.08 4.76
CA VAL A 115 4.77 10.95 6.22
C VAL A 115 3.32 10.60 6.49
N LYS A 116 3.05 9.38 6.95
CA LYS A 116 1.72 8.92 7.36
C LYS A 116 1.51 9.18 8.85
N GLY A 117 0.32 9.66 9.20
CA GLY A 117 -0.02 10.06 10.57
C GLY A 117 0.37 11.50 10.90
N ILE A 118 0.56 12.35 9.88
CA ILE A 118 0.99 13.75 10.01
C ILE A 118 -0.10 14.69 10.59
N GLY A 119 -1.33 14.19 10.72
CA GLY A 119 -2.49 15.00 11.07
C GLY A 119 -3.47 15.15 9.92
N ILE A 120 -4.51 15.94 10.15
CA ILE A 120 -5.64 16.11 9.22
C ILE A 120 -5.20 17.02 8.06
N THR A 121 -5.30 16.51 6.83
CA THR A 121 -4.98 17.29 5.63
C THR A 121 -6.23 17.92 5.01
N PRO A 122 -6.09 18.80 3.99
CA PRO A 122 -7.21 19.33 3.22
C PRO A 122 -8.12 18.28 2.55
N LEU A 123 -7.68 17.02 2.48
CA LEU A 123 -8.36 15.93 1.79
C LEU A 123 -9.22 15.05 2.70
N VAL A 124 -9.31 15.35 3.99
CA VAL A 124 -10.27 14.68 4.87
C VAL A 124 -11.70 15.06 4.47
N ALA A 125 -12.61 14.09 4.45
CA ALA A 125 -14.02 14.35 4.18
C ALA A 125 -14.83 14.50 5.48
N GLN A 126 -15.84 15.37 5.45
CA GLN A 126 -16.73 15.62 6.59
C GLN A 126 -17.58 14.41 6.99
N ASN A 127 -17.85 13.51 6.04
CA ASN A 127 -18.67 12.32 6.22
C ASN A 127 -17.88 11.09 6.70
N MET A 128 -16.59 11.23 7.06
CA MET A 128 -15.81 10.14 7.63
C MET A 128 -16.15 9.92 9.11
N SER A 129 -16.10 8.67 9.56
CA SER A 129 -16.22 8.34 10.99
C SER A 129 -15.09 9.00 11.80
N LYS A 130 -15.32 9.22 13.10
CA LYS A 130 -14.31 9.78 14.02
C LYS A 130 -13.00 8.97 14.03
N SER A 131 -13.10 7.63 13.96
CA SER A 131 -11.96 6.71 13.87
C SER A 131 -11.09 6.91 12.63
N HIS A 132 -11.64 7.51 11.57
CA HIS A 132 -10.95 7.74 10.30
C HIS A 132 -10.66 9.21 10.01
N SER A 133 -11.01 10.13 10.91
CA SER A 133 -10.88 11.58 10.69
C SER A 133 -9.88 12.29 11.59
N HIS A 134 -9.31 11.63 12.61
CA HIS A 134 -8.39 12.28 13.56
C HIS A 134 -6.97 12.56 13.01
N GLY A 135 -6.62 12.04 11.83
CA GLY A 135 -5.36 12.34 11.14
C GLY A 135 -4.09 11.69 11.71
N LYS A 136 -4.19 10.92 12.81
CA LYS A 136 -3.04 10.26 13.47
C LYS A 136 -2.87 8.82 12.99
N LEU A 137 -1.71 8.25 13.26
CA LEU A 137 -1.37 6.85 13.05
C LEU A 137 -0.97 6.25 14.40
N PHE A 138 -1.52 5.10 14.76
CA PHE A 138 -1.09 4.43 15.99
C PHE A 138 0.29 3.80 15.81
N LEU A 139 1.05 3.70 16.90
CA LEU A 139 2.40 3.18 16.86
C LEU A 139 2.47 1.72 16.38
N ASP A 140 1.52 0.89 16.79
CA ASP A 140 1.44 -0.50 16.34
C ASP A 140 1.03 -0.62 14.87
N GLU A 141 0.18 0.27 14.37
CA GLU A 141 -0.08 0.39 12.92
C GLU A 141 1.21 0.74 12.15
N ALA A 142 2.02 1.69 12.66
CA ALA A 142 3.29 2.06 12.04
C ALA A 142 4.31 0.90 12.02
N ILE A 143 4.36 0.11 13.09
CA ILE A 143 5.19 -1.09 13.19
C ILE A 143 4.72 -2.15 12.17
N SER A 144 3.40 -2.37 12.09
CA SER A 144 2.80 -3.29 11.11
C SER A 144 3.12 -2.87 9.66
N GLU A 145 3.03 -1.57 9.34
CA GLU A 145 3.40 -1.03 8.03
C GLU A 145 4.88 -1.28 7.68
N ALA A 146 5.80 -1.17 8.66
CA ALA A 146 7.21 -1.48 8.44
C ALA A 146 7.44 -2.98 8.19
N ILE A 147 6.85 -3.85 9.03
CA ILE A 147 7.00 -5.31 8.91
C ILE A 147 6.44 -5.82 7.57
N TRP A 148 5.19 -5.48 7.26
CA TRP A 148 4.56 -5.93 6.02
C TRP A 148 5.18 -5.25 4.79
N GLY A 149 5.62 -3.99 4.93
CA GLY A 149 6.37 -3.29 3.91
C GLY A 149 7.65 -4.03 3.49
N GLU A 150 8.37 -4.67 4.41
CA GLU A 150 9.55 -5.46 4.05
C GLU A 150 9.23 -6.91 3.66
N ILE A 151 8.29 -7.59 4.34
CA ILE A 151 7.87 -8.96 3.96
C ILE A 151 7.38 -8.97 2.51
N CYS A 152 6.48 -8.05 2.14
CA CYS A 152 5.99 -7.96 0.77
C CYS A 152 7.11 -7.60 -0.20
N HIS A 153 8.08 -6.78 0.20
CA HIS A 153 9.19 -6.37 -0.66
C HIS A 153 10.11 -7.54 -1.00
N GLN A 154 10.39 -8.39 -0.01
CA GLN A 154 11.26 -9.55 -0.17
C GLN A 154 10.58 -10.69 -0.93
N HIS A 155 9.26 -10.85 -0.78
CA HIS A 155 8.57 -12.07 -1.22
C HIS A 155 7.60 -11.88 -2.39
N LEU A 156 7.18 -10.67 -2.74
CA LEU A 156 6.25 -10.43 -3.84
C LEU A 156 6.96 -9.92 -5.10
N PRO A 157 6.45 -10.24 -6.31
CA PRO A 157 7.15 -9.97 -7.57
C PRO A 157 7.55 -8.52 -7.82
N PHE A 158 6.72 -7.57 -7.40
CA PHE A 158 6.99 -6.14 -7.53
C PHE A 158 7.31 -5.47 -6.18
N GLY A 159 7.15 -6.21 -5.08
CA GLY A 159 7.39 -5.73 -3.73
C GLY A 159 6.27 -4.85 -3.17
N SER A 160 6.65 -3.85 -2.38
CA SER A 160 5.74 -2.99 -1.61
C SER A 160 6.35 -1.61 -1.40
N ILE A 161 5.50 -0.67 -0.99
CA ILE A 161 5.93 0.60 -0.43
C ILE A 161 6.56 0.36 0.94
N ARG A 162 7.81 0.77 1.06
CA ARG A 162 8.64 0.49 2.23
C ARG A 162 8.67 1.68 3.19
N THR A 163 8.81 1.38 4.48
CA THR A 163 8.94 2.39 5.54
C THR A 163 10.43 2.66 5.79
N LEU A 164 10.86 3.90 5.61
CA LEU A 164 12.22 4.37 5.90
C LEU A 164 12.46 4.46 7.41
N ALA A 165 11.51 5.05 8.14
CA ALA A 165 11.67 5.31 9.56
C ALA A 165 10.31 5.40 10.27
N ILE A 166 10.33 5.12 11.57
CA ILE A 166 9.21 5.38 12.47
C ILE A 166 9.67 6.38 13.52
N ILE A 167 8.93 7.47 13.64
CA ILE A 167 9.12 8.47 14.69
C ILE A 167 7.93 8.36 15.66
N LYS A 168 8.21 7.99 16.91
CA LYS A 168 7.21 8.00 17.97
C LYS A 168 6.93 9.43 18.38
N THR A 169 5.65 9.77 18.45
CA THR A 169 5.21 11.07 18.96
C THR A 169 5.01 11.01 20.48
N ASN A 170 4.96 12.17 21.13
CA ASN A 170 4.57 12.27 22.54
C ASN A 170 3.03 12.35 22.74
N VAL A 171 2.26 11.94 21.73
CA VAL A 171 0.81 12.03 21.69
C VAL A 171 0.21 10.64 21.84
N GLN A 172 -0.93 10.58 22.54
CA GLN A 172 -1.79 9.42 22.57
C GLN A 172 -3.16 9.80 22.04
N GLU A 173 -3.83 8.86 21.39
CA GLU A 173 -5.16 9.03 20.81
C GLU A 173 -6.08 7.90 21.28
N GLU A 174 -7.37 8.18 21.37
CA GLU A 174 -8.36 7.18 21.75
C GLU A 174 -8.55 6.18 20.60
N PHE A 175 -8.38 4.89 20.91
CA PHE A 175 -8.61 3.81 19.95
C PHE A 175 -10.09 3.46 19.92
N SER A 176 -10.89 4.23 19.18
CA SER A 176 -12.35 4.14 19.16
C SER A 176 -12.92 2.89 18.46
N TYR A 177 -12.08 1.91 18.11
CA TYR A 177 -12.51 0.59 17.63
C TYR A 177 -12.80 -0.39 18.76
N LEU A 178 -12.44 -0.04 20.00
CA LEU A 178 -12.77 -0.80 21.21
C LEU A 178 -13.74 0.02 22.07
N ASP A 179 -14.69 -0.67 22.72
CA ASP A 179 -15.74 -0.03 23.53
C ASP A 179 -15.19 0.86 24.67
N ASN A 180 -14.01 0.54 25.19
CA ASN A 180 -13.35 1.30 26.25
C ASN A 180 -12.42 2.42 25.74
N CYS A 181 -12.32 2.62 24.41
CA CYS A 181 -11.55 3.68 23.75
C CYS A 181 -10.15 3.89 24.37
N PRO A 182 -9.30 2.86 24.50
CA PRO A 182 -8.05 2.98 25.23
C PRO A 182 -7.12 3.95 24.50
N LYS A 183 -6.37 4.75 25.27
CA LYS A 183 -5.38 5.66 24.69
C LYS A 183 -4.15 4.89 24.24
N LYS A 184 -3.82 4.99 22.96
CA LYS A 184 -2.65 4.34 22.35
C LYS A 184 -1.64 5.39 21.86
N PRO A 185 -0.33 5.11 21.94
CA PRO A 185 0.69 6.02 21.43
C PRO A 185 0.58 6.19 19.91
N CYS A 186 0.84 7.41 19.43
CA CYS A 186 0.84 7.74 18.02
C CYS A 186 2.27 7.82 17.46
N ALA A 187 2.39 7.62 16.16
CA ALA A 187 3.65 7.69 15.42
C ALA A 187 3.49 8.42 14.08
N LEU A 188 4.63 8.78 13.51
CA LEU A 188 4.80 9.17 12.12
C LEU A 188 5.56 8.06 11.41
N ALA A 189 4.99 7.51 10.34
CA ALA A 189 5.67 6.54 9.49
C ALA A 189 6.16 7.23 8.22
N ILE A 190 7.47 7.26 8.01
CA ILE A 190 8.12 7.89 6.86
C ILE A 190 8.31 6.79 5.83
N ARG A 191 7.60 6.86 4.71
CA ARG A 191 7.55 5.79 3.70
C ARG A 191 7.74 6.32 2.29
N GLU A 192 8.07 5.43 1.37
CA GLU A 192 8.14 5.78 -0.05
C GLU A 192 6.78 6.30 -0.56
N PHE A 193 6.81 7.18 -1.57
CA PHE A 193 5.60 7.62 -2.27
C PHE A 193 5.20 6.62 -3.38
N SER A 194 3.91 6.55 -3.68
CA SER A 194 3.38 5.70 -4.75
C SER A 194 2.28 6.39 -5.53
N ILE A 195 2.39 6.38 -6.86
CA ILE A 195 1.27 6.66 -7.74
C ILE A 195 0.39 5.41 -7.78
N ARG A 196 -0.92 5.63 -7.66
CA ARG A 196 -1.98 4.61 -7.56
C ARG A 196 -2.94 4.72 -8.74
N PRO A 197 -3.62 3.63 -9.16
CA PRO A 197 -4.72 3.71 -10.12
C PRO A 197 -5.78 4.77 -9.77
N ALA A 198 -6.08 4.95 -8.48
CA ALA A 198 -7.02 5.95 -7.99
C ALA A 198 -6.70 7.40 -8.43
N HIS A 199 -5.45 7.74 -8.75
CA HIS A 199 -5.13 9.11 -9.23
C HIS A 199 -5.80 9.43 -10.56
N PHE A 200 -6.15 8.41 -11.36
CA PHE A 200 -6.81 8.56 -12.65
C PHE A 200 -8.35 8.38 -12.55
N GLU A 201 -8.89 8.28 -11.33
CA GLU A 201 -10.31 8.16 -11.06
C GLU A 201 -10.87 9.44 -10.42
N ARG A 202 -12.16 9.71 -10.60
CA ARG A 202 -12.87 10.82 -9.95
C ARG A 202 -13.12 10.54 -8.47
N ALA A 203 -13.15 11.59 -7.65
CA ALA A 203 -13.52 11.56 -6.23
C ALA A 203 -14.96 12.05 -6.04
N THR A 204 -15.94 11.38 -6.67
CA THR A 204 -17.32 11.89 -6.81
C THR A 204 -18.03 12.15 -5.46
N PHE A 205 -17.70 11.35 -4.44
CA PHE A 205 -18.30 11.41 -3.11
C PHE A 205 -17.41 12.10 -2.07
N PHE A 206 -16.36 12.79 -2.50
CA PHE A 206 -15.54 13.59 -1.59
C PHE A 206 -16.30 14.84 -1.15
N TRP A 207 -16.50 14.98 0.17
CA TRP A 207 -17.13 16.14 0.80
C TRP A 207 -16.11 16.89 1.67
N PRO A 208 -15.31 17.80 1.09
CA PRO A 208 -14.32 18.58 1.82
C PRO A 208 -14.97 19.51 2.84
N PHE A 209 -14.19 19.99 3.81
CA PHE A 209 -14.56 21.17 4.60
C PHE A 209 -14.77 22.42 3.72
N PRO A 210 -15.60 23.40 4.13
CA PRO A 210 -15.97 24.55 3.31
C PRO A 210 -14.79 25.31 2.70
N GLU A 211 -13.70 25.49 3.45
CA GLU A 211 -12.48 26.16 3.01
C GLU A 211 -11.73 25.41 1.89
N TYR A 212 -12.00 24.12 1.69
CA TYR A 212 -11.37 23.26 0.69
C TYR A 212 -12.33 22.82 -0.43
N ILE A 213 -13.48 23.50 -0.59
CA ILE A 213 -14.51 23.11 -1.56
C ILE A 213 -14.01 23.09 -3.02
N SER A 214 -13.03 23.94 -3.35
CA SER A 214 -12.39 23.95 -4.67
C SER A 214 -11.77 22.60 -5.04
N LEU A 215 -11.23 21.86 -4.07
CA LEU A 215 -10.64 20.54 -4.29
C LEU A 215 -11.64 19.51 -4.82
N ARG A 216 -12.93 19.69 -4.55
CA ARG A 216 -14.00 18.90 -5.14
C ARG A 216 -14.41 19.44 -6.51
N ASN A 217 -14.59 20.75 -6.61
CA ASN A 217 -15.05 21.40 -7.85
C ASN A 217 -14.08 21.16 -9.01
N ASP A 218 -12.78 21.16 -8.73
CA ASP A 218 -11.71 21.01 -9.73
C ASP A 218 -11.36 19.54 -10.03
N ASP A 219 -12.06 18.57 -9.43
CA ASP A 219 -11.73 17.14 -9.56
C ASP A 219 -11.77 16.65 -11.02
N THR A 220 -12.64 17.23 -11.86
CA THR A 220 -12.66 16.92 -13.29
C THR A 220 -11.37 17.36 -13.99
N ALA A 221 -10.89 18.57 -13.69
CA ALA A 221 -9.66 19.10 -14.27
C ALA A 221 -8.45 18.28 -13.79
N ARG A 222 -8.41 17.96 -12.49
CA ARG A 222 -7.40 17.08 -11.92
C ARG A 222 -7.30 15.75 -12.66
N VAL A 223 -8.41 15.04 -12.88
CA VAL A 223 -8.37 13.74 -13.56
C VAL A 223 -7.87 13.85 -15.00
N LYS A 224 -8.29 14.88 -15.75
CA LYS A 224 -7.79 15.13 -17.11
C LYS A 224 -6.28 15.32 -17.12
N GLU A 225 -5.75 16.18 -16.24
CA GLU A 225 -4.31 16.43 -16.15
C GLU A 225 -3.54 15.19 -15.69
N CYS A 226 -4.06 14.43 -14.72
CA CYS A 226 -3.44 13.17 -14.31
C CYS A 226 -3.34 12.20 -15.50
N ILE A 227 -4.38 12.07 -16.33
CA ILE A 227 -4.36 11.19 -17.51
C ILE A 227 -3.32 11.63 -18.54
N ASN A 228 -3.10 12.94 -18.72
CA ASN A 228 -2.02 13.44 -19.57
C ASN A 228 -0.63 12.99 -19.07
N TYR A 229 -0.50 12.74 -17.77
CA TYR A 229 0.71 12.24 -17.13
C TYR A 229 0.81 10.71 -17.07
N LEU A 230 -0.15 9.95 -17.62
CA LEU A 230 -0.19 8.48 -17.45
C LEU A 230 1.10 7.78 -17.91
N LEU A 231 1.65 8.15 -19.06
CA LEU A 231 2.90 7.56 -19.57
C LEU A 231 4.09 7.86 -18.66
N ARG A 232 4.16 9.11 -18.17
CA ARG A 232 5.20 9.56 -17.24
C ARG A 232 5.09 8.87 -15.89
N SER A 233 3.87 8.77 -15.37
CA SER A 233 3.55 8.02 -14.14
C SER A 233 4.00 6.56 -14.23
N LEU A 234 3.86 5.92 -15.41
CA LEU A 234 4.30 4.54 -15.65
C LEU A 234 5.80 4.41 -15.98
N GLY A 235 6.54 5.53 -16.06
CA GLY A 235 7.96 5.55 -16.42
C GLY A 235 8.24 5.17 -17.88
N LEU A 236 7.29 5.41 -18.78
CA LEU A 236 7.38 5.01 -20.19
C LEU A 236 7.85 6.14 -21.11
N SER A 237 7.33 7.35 -20.91
CA SER A 237 7.65 8.54 -21.71
C SER A 237 7.19 9.82 -21.01
N ASP A 238 7.86 10.95 -21.26
CA ASP A 238 7.39 12.28 -20.86
C ASP A 238 6.37 12.88 -21.84
N SER A 239 6.08 12.20 -22.96
CA SER A 239 5.06 12.61 -23.91
C SER A 239 3.63 12.34 -23.38
N ILE A 240 2.67 13.10 -23.89
CA ILE A 240 1.25 12.80 -23.69
C ILE A 240 0.87 11.60 -24.56
N LEU A 241 -0.10 10.80 -24.09
CA LEU A 241 -0.73 9.73 -24.86
C LEU A 241 -1.08 10.20 -26.28
N SER A 242 -0.58 9.48 -27.28
CA SER A 242 -0.69 9.85 -28.69
C SER A 242 -1.65 8.96 -29.47
N SER A 243 -1.95 7.75 -28.98
CA SER A 243 -2.83 6.82 -29.69
C SER A 243 -3.58 5.86 -28.76
N LYS A 244 -4.71 5.32 -29.27
CA LYS A 244 -5.45 4.22 -28.64
C LYS A 244 -4.60 2.99 -28.35
N LYS A 245 -3.72 2.62 -29.29
CA LYS A 245 -2.86 1.43 -29.15
C LYS A 245 -1.89 1.60 -27.98
N GLU A 246 -1.26 2.75 -27.88
CA GLU A 246 -0.36 3.09 -26.77
C GLU A 246 -1.11 3.03 -25.43
N LEU A 247 -2.30 3.63 -25.35
CA LEU A 247 -3.15 3.54 -24.16
C LEU A 247 -3.47 2.08 -23.79
N PHE A 248 -3.89 1.27 -24.76
CA PHE A 248 -4.23 -0.13 -24.54
C PHE A 248 -3.02 -0.94 -24.03
N ASP A 249 -1.86 -0.77 -24.65
CA ASP A 249 -0.63 -1.47 -24.27
C ASP A 249 -0.18 -1.07 -22.85
N CYS A 250 -0.30 0.21 -22.49
CA CYS A 250 -0.02 0.69 -21.13
C CYS A 250 -0.95 0.09 -20.08
N LEU A 251 -2.26 0.10 -20.33
CA LEU A 251 -3.24 -0.48 -19.41
C LEU A 251 -3.10 -2.00 -19.32
N LYS A 252 -2.74 -2.66 -20.43
CA LYS A 252 -2.44 -4.10 -20.43
C LYS A 252 -1.27 -4.39 -19.50
N ASN A 253 -0.16 -3.65 -19.60
CA ASN A 253 0.98 -3.82 -18.71
C ASN A 253 0.61 -3.60 -17.23
N LEU A 254 -0.21 -2.59 -16.94
CA LEU A 254 -0.72 -2.33 -15.59
C LEU A 254 -1.50 -3.53 -15.04
N VAL A 255 -2.48 -4.06 -15.79
CA VAL A 255 -3.29 -5.19 -15.28
C VAL A 255 -2.49 -6.45 -15.10
N LEU A 256 -1.51 -6.73 -15.97
CA LEU A 256 -0.66 -7.91 -15.85
C LEU A 256 0.20 -7.85 -14.57
N ARG A 257 0.76 -6.68 -14.25
CA ARG A 257 1.52 -6.46 -13.00
C ARG A 257 0.63 -6.67 -11.77
N ILE A 258 -0.56 -6.06 -11.76
CA ILE A 258 -1.50 -6.19 -10.65
C ILE A 258 -1.93 -7.64 -10.47
N ALA A 259 -2.29 -8.34 -11.55
CA ALA A 259 -2.64 -9.76 -11.51
C ALA A 259 -1.53 -10.62 -10.91
N LYS A 260 -0.29 -10.47 -11.40
CA LYS A 260 0.86 -11.23 -10.92
C LYS A 260 1.17 -10.96 -9.45
N GLN A 261 1.12 -9.70 -9.00
CA GLN A 261 1.32 -9.36 -7.59
C GLN A 261 0.31 -10.09 -6.68
N ILE A 262 -0.98 -10.02 -7.06
CA ILE A 262 -2.07 -10.58 -6.27
C ILE A 262 -1.99 -12.10 -6.23
N ALA A 263 -1.77 -12.74 -7.38
CA ALA A 263 -1.58 -14.18 -7.50
C ALA A 263 -0.54 -14.71 -6.49
N TYR A 264 0.65 -14.09 -6.48
CA TYR A 264 1.73 -14.49 -5.58
C TYR A 264 1.34 -14.28 -4.12
N SER A 265 0.66 -13.18 -3.78
CA SER A 265 0.21 -12.93 -2.41
C SER A 265 -0.78 -13.98 -1.90
N ARG A 266 -1.74 -14.42 -2.73
CA ARG A 266 -2.72 -15.47 -2.38
C ARG A 266 -2.03 -16.81 -2.18
N VAL A 267 -1.15 -17.20 -3.11
CA VAL A 267 -0.47 -18.50 -3.08
C VAL A 267 0.53 -18.60 -1.93
N LYS A 268 1.30 -17.55 -1.68
CA LYS A 268 2.20 -17.49 -0.51
C LYS A 268 1.44 -17.40 0.82
N GLY A 269 0.17 -17.04 0.77
CA GLY A 269 -0.73 -17.00 1.92
C GLY A 269 -0.59 -15.73 2.74
N ILE A 270 -0.31 -14.61 2.09
CA ILE A 270 -0.30 -13.25 2.67
C ILE A 270 -1.17 -12.30 1.83
N PRO A 271 -2.47 -12.62 1.66
CA PRO A 271 -3.39 -11.75 0.94
C PRO A 271 -3.52 -10.39 1.63
N HIS A 272 -3.53 -9.31 0.83
CA HIS A 272 -3.60 -7.94 1.35
C HIS A 272 -4.90 -7.65 2.13
N GLY A 273 -6.02 -8.25 1.73
CA GLY A 273 -7.29 -8.11 2.44
C GLY A 273 -8.01 -6.78 2.27
N SER A 274 -7.53 -5.81 1.48
CA SER A 274 -8.27 -4.60 1.10
C SER A 274 -7.72 -3.97 -0.18
N LEU A 275 -7.79 -4.71 -1.29
CA LEU A 275 -7.25 -4.27 -2.59
C LEU A 275 -8.25 -3.43 -3.37
N THR A 276 -8.25 -2.13 -3.06
CA THR A 276 -8.92 -1.10 -3.85
C THR A 276 -7.93 -0.42 -4.81
N SER A 277 -8.44 0.42 -5.73
CA SER A 277 -7.62 1.24 -6.62
C SER A 277 -6.67 2.22 -5.90
N SER A 278 -6.85 2.43 -4.58
CA SER A 278 -6.00 3.29 -3.74
C SER A 278 -4.93 2.54 -2.94
N ASN A 279 -5.02 1.21 -2.82
CA ASN A 279 -4.15 0.40 -1.96
C ASN A 279 -3.16 -0.45 -2.77
N ILE A 280 -2.98 -0.11 -4.04
CA ILE A 280 -1.96 -0.68 -4.92
C ILE A 280 -1.35 0.41 -5.79
N GLY A 281 -0.05 0.34 -6.03
CA GLY A 281 0.67 1.21 -6.96
C GLY A 281 0.40 0.81 -8.41
N ILE A 282 0.51 1.77 -9.34
CA ILE A 282 0.45 1.47 -10.78
C ILE A 282 1.61 0.59 -11.26
N ASP A 283 2.68 0.51 -10.46
CA ASP A 283 3.83 -0.38 -10.65
C ASP A 283 3.60 -1.80 -10.09
N GLY A 284 2.47 -2.03 -9.44
CA GLY A 284 2.09 -3.31 -8.82
C GLY A 284 2.48 -3.44 -7.34
N ARG A 285 3.16 -2.46 -6.73
CA ARG A 285 3.54 -2.51 -5.32
C ARG A 285 2.34 -2.37 -4.39
N PHE A 286 2.27 -3.16 -3.33
CA PHE A 286 1.26 -3.01 -2.28
C PHE A 286 1.58 -1.85 -1.33
N LEU A 287 0.52 -1.29 -0.73
CA LEU A 287 0.61 -0.26 0.30
C LEU A 287 -0.67 -0.22 1.16
N ASP A 288 -0.55 0.37 2.35
CA ASP A 288 -1.63 0.45 3.35
C ASP A 288 -1.97 -0.93 3.93
N PHE A 289 -1.01 -1.46 4.70
CA PHE A 289 -1.00 -2.80 5.29
C PHE A 289 -1.89 -2.97 6.53
N GLY A 290 -2.97 -2.20 6.63
CA GLY A 290 -3.86 -2.26 7.81
C GLY A 290 -4.61 -3.58 7.95
N THR A 291 -4.91 -4.25 6.82
CA THR A 291 -5.73 -5.47 6.80
C THR A 291 -4.98 -6.72 6.36
N ILE A 292 -3.76 -6.61 5.84
CA ILE A 292 -2.98 -7.77 5.40
C ILE A 292 -2.74 -8.71 6.59
N THR A 293 -2.77 -10.02 6.35
CA THR A 293 -2.45 -11.03 7.36
C THR A 293 -2.12 -12.36 6.67
N ALA A 294 -1.31 -13.19 7.32
CA ALA A 294 -1.13 -14.56 6.87
C ALA A 294 -2.44 -15.37 6.96
N VAL A 295 -2.61 -16.33 6.04
CA VAL A 295 -3.68 -17.33 6.03
C VAL A 295 -3.10 -18.75 5.94
N PRO A 296 -3.66 -19.73 6.68
CA PRO A 296 -3.00 -21.02 6.87
C PRO A 296 -3.12 -21.97 5.67
N ASP A 297 -4.14 -21.80 4.83
CA ASP A 297 -4.45 -22.69 3.70
C ASP A 297 -5.09 -21.93 2.53
N PHE A 298 -5.58 -22.66 1.51
CA PHE A 298 -6.29 -22.09 0.36
C PHE A 298 -7.79 -21.82 0.67
N GLY A 299 -8.11 -21.57 1.93
CA GLY A 299 -9.40 -21.10 2.35
C GLY A 299 -9.76 -19.73 1.78
N ASN A 300 -11.05 -19.52 1.52
CA ASN A 300 -11.58 -18.23 1.09
C ASN A 300 -11.90 -17.35 2.30
N TYR A 301 -10.86 -16.76 2.87
CA TYR A 301 -10.96 -15.99 4.11
C TYR A 301 -11.47 -14.56 3.86
N VAL A 302 -12.47 -14.13 4.62
CA VAL A 302 -12.86 -12.72 4.71
C VAL A 302 -11.92 -12.04 5.71
N ILE A 303 -11.15 -11.07 5.23
CA ILE A 303 -10.12 -10.39 6.02
C ILE A 303 -10.56 -8.98 6.39
N ALA A 304 -11.24 -8.31 5.47
CA ALA A 304 -11.93 -7.06 5.72
C ALA A 304 -13.30 -7.09 5.07
N ASP A 305 -14.24 -6.38 5.68
CA ASP A 305 -15.60 -6.30 5.18
C ASP A 305 -15.67 -5.48 3.88
N GLY A 306 -16.57 -5.90 2.97
CA GLY A 306 -16.90 -5.15 1.76
C GLY A 306 -15.92 -5.29 0.59
N VAL A 307 -14.80 -6.01 0.75
CA VAL A 307 -13.75 -6.11 -0.30
C VAL A 307 -13.60 -7.50 -0.95
N GLY A 308 -14.38 -8.48 -0.49
CA GLY A 308 -14.27 -9.87 -0.91
C GLY A 308 -13.32 -10.68 -0.02
N ALA A 309 -13.32 -11.99 -0.23
CA ALA A 309 -12.44 -12.94 0.42
C ALA A 309 -11.25 -13.30 -0.49
N VAL A 310 -10.25 -13.98 0.06
CA VAL A 310 -8.95 -14.28 -0.61
C VAL A 310 -9.07 -14.76 -2.06
N TRP A 311 -10.06 -15.58 -2.39
CA TRP A 311 -10.22 -16.17 -3.72
C TRP A 311 -11.36 -15.55 -4.54
N ASP A 312 -12.02 -14.51 -4.03
CA ASP A 312 -13.09 -13.78 -4.75
C ASP A 312 -12.94 -12.24 -4.75
N ASP A 313 -11.89 -11.70 -4.14
CA ASP A 313 -11.49 -10.28 -4.21
C ASP A 313 -11.25 -9.78 -5.65
N HIS A 314 -10.92 -10.68 -6.59
CA HIS A 314 -10.85 -10.35 -8.03
C HIS A 314 -12.17 -9.78 -8.59
N LEU A 315 -13.32 -10.13 -7.99
CA LEU A 315 -14.61 -9.58 -8.40
C LEU A 315 -14.70 -8.07 -8.12
N LEU A 316 -14.21 -7.63 -6.96
CA LEU A 316 -14.11 -6.20 -6.66
C LEU A 316 -13.07 -5.53 -7.58
N ILE A 317 -11.94 -6.20 -7.79
CA ILE A 317 -10.84 -5.67 -8.60
C ILE A 317 -11.26 -5.42 -10.04
N THR A 318 -11.92 -6.39 -10.68
CA THR A 318 -12.45 -6.22 -12.03
C THR A 318 -13.48 -5.09 -12.11
N GLN A 319 -14.27 -4.84 -11.06
CA GLN A 319 -15.19 -3.71 -11.04
C GLN A 319 -14.46 -2.36 -11.00
N TRP A 320 -13.47 -2.20 -10.12
CA TRP A 320 -12.75 -0.92 -10.06
C TRP A 320 -11.82 -0.74 -11.28
N LEU A 321 -11.27 -1.80 -11.87
CA LEU A 321 -10.54 -1.72 -13.15
C LEU A 321 -11.44 -1.24 -14.30
N LYS A 322 -12.67 -1.74 -14.40
CA LYS A 322 -13.66 -1.24 -15.38
C LYS A 322 -13.94 0.25 -15.17
N ASN A 323 -14.09 0.68 -13.92
CA ASN A 323 -14.29 2.08 -13.58
C ASN A 323 -13.07 2.94 -13.95
N LEU A 324 -11.87 2.48 -13.63
CA LEU A 324 -10.61 3.12 -13.99
C LEU A 324 -10.54 3.34 -15.51
N PHE A 325 -10.73 2.29 -16.30
CA PHE A 325 -10.66 2.38 -17.77
C PHE A 325 -11.75 3.28 -18.33
N PHE A 326 -12.95 3.26 -17.73
CA PHE A 326 -14.00 4.19 -18.12
C PHE A 326 -13.63 5.66 -17.83
N ASN A 327 -12.99 5.96 -16.69
CA ASN A 327 -12.52 7.31 -16.39
C ASN A 327 -11.40 7.74 -17.34
N ILE A 328 -10.40 6.87 -17.55
CA ILE A 328 -9.28 7.16 -18.46
C ILE A 328 -9.81 7.42 -19.87
N LYS A 329 -10.69 6.55 -20.38
CA LYS A 329 -11.42 6.74 -21.63
C LYS A 329 -12.07 8.13 -21.67
N LYS A 330 -13.03 8.36 -20.77
CA LYS A 330 -13.88 9.56 -20.72
C LYS A 330 -13.12 10.89 -20.66
N TYR A 331 -11.97 10.91 -19.98
CA TYR A 331 -11.21 12.13 -19.73
C TYR A 331 -9.90 12.21 -20.52
N SER A 332 -9.59 11.22 -21.37
CA SER A 332 -8.46 11.31 -22.30
C SER A 332 -8.74 12.32 -23.41
N CYS A 333 -7.67 12.87 -24.01
CA CYS A 333 -7.76 13.74 -25.19
C CYS A 333 -7.66 12.97 -26.52
N LEU A 334 -7.72 11.63 -26.48
CA LEU A 334 -7.58 10.80 -27.68
C LEU A 334 -8.83 10.92 -28.55
N LYS A 335 -8.64 11.08 -29.87
CA LYS A 335 -9.75 11.09 -30.85
C LYS A 335 -10.36 9.70 -31.03
N ASP A 336 -9.50 8.69 -31.10
CA ASP A 336 -9.88 7.28 -31.10
C ASP A 336 -9.63 6.71 -29.71
N ASP A 337 -10.71 6.26 -29.06
CA ASP A 337 -10.68 5.87 -27.66
C ASP A 337 -11.00 4.38 -27.47
N LEU A 338 -10.85 3.88 -26.24
CA LEU A 338 -11.11 2.48 -25.90
C LEU A 338 -12.58 2.12 -26.16
N SER A 339 -12.80 1.08 -26.97
CA SER A 339 -14.12 0.48 -27.15
C SER A 339 -14.49 -0.37 -25.93
N ARG A 340 -15.77 -0.76 -25.86
CA ARG A 340 -16.22 -1.73 -24.84
C ARG A 340 -15.50 -3.07 -24.98
N ASN A 341 -15.18 -3.48 -26.21
CA ASN A 341 -14.44 -4.71 -26.46
C ASN A 341 -13.03 -4.62 -25.91
N ASP A 342 -12.35 -3.49 -26.11
CA ASP A 342 -10.99 -3.28 -25.57
C ASP A 342 -10.98 -3.35 -24.04
N ILE A 343 -11.96 -2.72 -23.38
CA ILE A 343 -12.12 -2.80 -21.92
C ILE A 343 -12.33 -4.25 -21.48
N ASN A 344 -13.19 -5.00 -22.15
CA ASN A 344 -13.41 -6.42 -21.83
C ASN A 344 -12.12 -7.23 -22.01
N THR A 345 -11.38 -7.03 -23.10
CA THR A 345 -10.09 -7.70 -23.33
C THR A 345 -9.06 -7.36 -22.26
N LEU A 346 -9.00 -6.13 -21.75
CA LEU A 346 -8.13 -5.77 -20.63
C LEU A 346 -8.53 -6.50 -19.33
N ILE A 347 -9.83 -6.67 -19.09
CA ILE A 347 -10.33 -7.44 -17.94
C ILE A 347 -10.04 -8.93 -18.10
N ASP A 348 -10.19 -9.49 -19.30
CA ASP A 348 -9.85 -10.88 -19.58
C ASP A 348 -8.34 -11.12 -19.42
N ASN A 349 -7.50 -10.17 -19.86
CA ASN A 349 -6.05 -10.20 -19.61
C ASN A 349 -5.74 -10.23 -18.10
N PHE A 350 -6.44 -9.44 -17.28
CA PHE A 350 -6.29 -9.47 -15.83
C PHE A 350 -6.63 -10.84 -15.24
N ILE A 351 -7.81 -11.40 -15.59
CA ILE A 351 -8.29 -12.67 -15.04
C ILE A 351 -7.40 -13.83 -15.46
N ASN A 352 -7.04 -13.88 -16.74
CA ASN A 352 -6.20 -14.95 -17.29
C ASN A 352 -4.79 -14.90 -16.70
N GLU A 353 -4.20 -13.71 -16.58
CA GLU A 353 -2.88 -13.55 -15.95
C GLU A 353 -2.91 -13.92 -14.47
N LEU A 354 -3.98 -13.55 -13.75
CA LEU A 354 -4.14 -13.88 -12.34
C LEU A 354 -4.16 -15.40 -12.14
N ASP A 355 -4.98 -16.11 -12.93
CA ASP A 355 -5.06 -17.57 -12.87
C ASP A 355 -3.72 -18.23 -13.24
N TYR A 356 -3.11 -17.79 -14.34
CA TYR A 356 -1.80 -18.27 -14.79
C TYR A 356 -0.72 -18.09 -13.72
N GLN A 357 -0.63 -16.90 -13.13
CA GLN A 357 0.40 -16.59 -12.13
C GLN A 357 0.16 -17.29 -10.80
N GLU A 358 -1.10 -17.60 -10.44
CA GLU A 358 -1.38 -18.44 -9.27
C GLU A 358 -0.83 -19.85 -9.50
N ASN A 359 -1.09 -20.43 -10.66
CA ASN A 359 -0.61 -21.76 -11.02
C ASN A 359 0.93 -21.79 -11.07
N TYR A 360 1.54 -20.74 -11.63
CA TYR A 360 2.99 -20.57 -11.66
C TYR A 360 3.58 -20.49 -10.25
N ALA A 361 3.02 -19.64 -9.39
CA ALA A 361 3.47 -19.48 -8.02
C ALA A 361 3.32 -20.78 -7.21
N ILE A 362 2.27 -21.58 -7.45
CA ILE A 362 2.11 -22.90 -6.81
C ILE A 362 3.26 -23.82 -7.20
N LEU A 363 3.63 -23.86 -8.49
CA LEU A 363 4.77 -24.65 -8.94
C LEU A 363 6.07 -24.18 -8.27
N GLU A 364 6.25 -22.88 -8.04
CA GLU A 364 7.43 -22.35 -7.33
C GLU A 364 7.47 -22.75 -5.86
N GLU A 365 6.35 -22.65 -5.15
CA GLU A 365 6.24 -23.05 -3.75
C GLU A 365 6.36 -24.57 -3.56
N LEU A 366 6.03 -25.36 -4.59
CA LEU A 366 6.27 -26.80 -4.67
C LEU A 366 7.67 -27.17 -5.20
N ASP A 367 8.49 -26.18 -5.58
CA ASP A 367 9.82 -26.34 -6.16
C ASP A 367 9.87 -27.27 -7.40
N VAL A 368 8.82 -27.22 -8.22
CA VAL A 368 8.78 -27.94 -9.51
C VAL A 368 9.69 -27.22 -10.50
N LYS A 369 10.76 -27.85 -10.97
CA LYS A 369 11.76 -27.20 -11.84
C LYS A 369 11.25 -26.86 -13.24
N ASN A 370 10.45 -27.73 -13.84
CA ASN A 370 9.87 -27.50 -15.17
C ASN A 370 8.53 -26.76 -15.04
N LYS A 371 8.39 -25.59 -15.67
CA LYS A 371 7.17 -24.77 -15.69
C LYS A 371 6.43 -24.88 -17.04
N SER A 372 6.39 -26.07 -17.62
CA SER A 372 5.66 -26.34 -18.87
C SER A 372 4.15 -26.13 -18.71
N GLU A 373 3.46 -25.96 -19.84
CA GLU A 373 2.00 -25.84 -19.90
C GLU A 373 1.30 -27.01 -19.22
N ASP A 374 1.75 -28.25 -19.45
CA ASP A 374 1.24 -29.43 -18.75
C ASP A 374 1.32 -29.31 -17.23
N ASN A 375 2.45 -28.82 -16.70
CA ASN A 375 2.63 -28.66 -15.25
C ASN A 375 1.76 -27.53 -14.69
N LEU A 376 1.49 -26.48 -15.48
CA LEU A 376 0.57 -25.42 -15.09
C LEU A 376 -0.86 -25.94 -15.00
N ILE A 377 -1.30 -26.79 -15.94
CA ILE A 377 -2.60 -27.46 -15.89
C ILE A 377 -2.70 -28.35 -14.64
N LEU A 378 -1.67 -29.13 -14.33
CA LEU A 378 -1.64 -29.94 -13.12
C LEU A 378 -1.67 -29.09 -11.84
N ALA A 379 -0.97 -27.96 -11.81
CA ALA A 379 -1.01 -27.03 -10.68
C ALA A 379 -2.40 -26.42 -10.49
N ASP A 380 -3.09 -26.07 -11.57
CA ASP A 380 -4.48 -25.61 -11.52
C ASP A 380 -5.42 -26.68 -10.95
N GLU A 381 -5.27 -27.94 -11.34
CA GLU A 381 -6.07 -29.04 -10.77
C GLU A 381 -5.84 -29.21 -9.25
N VAL A 382 -4.58 -29.08 -8.81
CA VAL A 382 -4.24 -29.07 -7.37
C VAL A 382 -4.88 -27.87 -6.68
N LYS A 383 -4.75 -26.67 -7.27
CA LYS A 383 -5.34 -25.42 -6.76
C LYS A 383 -6.84 -25.55 -6.56
N ARG A 384 -7.58 -25.96 -7.60
CA ARG A 384 -9.03 -26.13 -7.58
C ARG A 384 -9.51 -27.17 -6.57
N SER A 385 -8.67 -28.16 -6.25
CA SER A 385 -8.96 -29.16 -5.20
C SER A 385 -8.81 -28.63 -3.78
N LEU A 386 -8.10 -27.50 -3.60
CA LEU A 386 -7.79 -26.92 -2.29
C LEU A 386 -8.57 -25.64 -1.99
N ILE A 387 -8.99 -24.89 -3.03
CA ILE A 387 -9.77 -23.67 -2.85
C ILE A 387 -11.13 -23.99 -2.23
N SER A 388 -11.46 -23.33 -1.11
CA SER A 388 -12.82 -23.32 -0.59
C SER A 388 -13.69 -22.34 -1.36
N ARG A 389 -14.89 -22.77 -1.82
CA ARG A 389 -15.87 -21.86 -2.41
C ARG A 389 -16.61 -21.02 -1.37
N HIS A 390 -16.67 -21.49 -0.13
CA HIS A 390 -17.37 -20.81 0.94
C HIS A 390 -16.43 -19.83 1.65
N ARG A 391 -16.91 -18.58 1.78
CA ARG A 391 -16.28 -17.56 2.60
C ARG A 391 -16.26 -18.01 4.07
N LYS A 392 -15.12 -17.86 4.73
CA LYS A 392 -14.94 -18.21 6.14
C LYS A 392 -14.15 -17.14 6.89
N ASN A 393 -14.33 -17.07 8.20
CA ASN A 393 -13.47 -16.27 9.07
C ASN A 393 -12.12 -16.97 9.26
N ILE A 394 -11.08 -16.19 9.57
CA ILE A 394 -9.78 -16.74 9.95
C ILE A 394 -9.95 -17.52 11.26
N GLY A 395 -9.45 -18.75 11.28
CA GLY A 395 -9.54 -19.68 12.39
C GLY A 395 -8.25 -20.51 12.49
N ASP A 396 -8.38 -21.80 12.74
CA ASP A 396 -7.26 -22.71 13.01
C ASP A 396 -6.09 -22.61 12.01
N PHE A 397 -4.90 -22.28 12.51
CA PHE A 397 -3.66 -22.25 11.74
C PHE A 397 -2.96 -23.60 11.76
N CYS A 398 -3.36 -24.52 10.87
CA CYS A 398 -2.73 -25.84 10.72
C CYS A 398 -1.94 -25.94 9.41
N VAL A 399 -0.80 -25.25 9.34
CA VAL A 399 0.03 -25.17 8.12
C VAL A 399 0.59 -26.53 7.71
N ASP A 400 0.96 -27.38 8.68
CA ASP A 400 1.50 -28.71 8.38
C ASP A 400 0.47 -29.59 7.68
N LYS A 401 -0.80 -29.53 8.11
CA LYS A 401 -1.91 -30.22 7.44
C LYS A 401 -2.09 -29.71 6.02
N PHE A 402 -2.03 -28.39 5.80
CA PHE A 402 -2.07 -27.82 4.45
C PHE A 402 -0.91 -28.33 3.59
N LYS A 403 0.33 -28.27 4.09
CA LYS A 403 1.53 -28.75 3.38
C LYS A 403 1.43 -30.24 3.03
N SER A 404 1.02 -31.08 3.98
CA SER A 404 0.81 -32.52 3.72
C SER A 404 -0.25 -32.75 2.64
N ASN A 405 -1.36 -32.01 2.67
CA ASN A 405 -2.44 -32.14 1.70
C ASN A 405 -2.01 -31.73 0.29
N ILE A 406 -1.37 -30.56 0.13
CA ILE A 406 -0.94 -30.09 -1.19
C ILE A 406 0.17 -30.98 -1.78
N ILE A 407 1.09 -31.49 -0.94
CA ILE A 407 2.11 -32.46 -1.36
C ILE A 407 1.46 -33.75 -1.87
N LYS A 408 0.47 -34.27 -1.14
CA LYS A 408 -0.25 -35.48 -1.52
C LYS A 408 -0.95 -35.29 -2.87
N LEU A 409 -1.71 -34.20 -3.03
CA LEU A 409 -2.41 -33.88 -4.27
C LEU A 409 -1.44 -33.70 -5.44
N ALA A 410 -0.33 -32.98 -5.25
CA ALA A 410 0.67 -32.78 -6.29
C ALA A 410 1.27 -34.11 -6.76
N LYS A 411 1.58 -35.03 -5.84
CA LYS A 411 2.09 -36.37 -6.16
C LYS A 411 1.04 -37.24 -6.88
N GLU A 412 -0.22 -37.19 -6.45
CA GLU A 412 -1.33 -37.90 -7.13
C GLU A 412 -1.51 -37.41 -8.57
N LYS A 413 -1.31 -36.11 -8.80
CA LYS A 413 -1.29 -35.48 -10.13
C LYS A 413 0.03 -35.68 -10.89
N LYS A 414 0.97 -36.45 -10.34
CA LYS A 414 2.28 -36.76 -10.94
C LYS A 414 3.19 -35.53 -11.16
N LEU A 415 3.00 -34.45 -10.40
CA LEU A 415 3.94 -33.34 -10.38
C LEU A 415 5.26 -33.77 -9.71
N LYS A 416 6.37 -33.46 -10.38
CA LYS A 416 7.73 -33.67 -9.85
C LYS A 416 8.08 -32.51 -8.91
N ILE A 417 7.67 -32.63 -7.65
CA ILE A 417 7.93 -31.63 -6.60
C ILE A 417 9.34 -31.74 -6.01
N GLY A 418 9.86 -30.61 -5.53
CA GLY A 418 11.17 -30.51 -4.87
C GLY A 418 11.03 -30.17 -3.38
N ASN A 419 11.82 -29.20 -2.91
CA ASN A 419 11.74 -28.73 -1.53
C ASN A 419 10.58 -27.72 -1.35
N VAL A 420 9.47 -28.18 -0.77
CA VAL A 420 8.24 -27.38 -0.60
C VAL A 420 8.41 -26.27 0.44
N LYS A 421 8.05 -25.04 0.08
CA LYS A 421 8.28 -23.81 0.88
C LYS A 421 7.06 -23.41 1.72
N PHE A 422 6.09 -22.69 1.14
CA PHE A 422 4.90 -22.13 1.78
C PHE A 422 5.18 -21.51 3.17
N GLU A 423 6.23 -20.72 3.27
CA GLU A 423 6.79 -20.25 4.56
C GLU A 423 5.90 -19.20 5.23
N LEU A 424 5.29 -18.32 4.45
CA LEU A 424 4.54 -17.16 4.93
C LEU A 424 3.15 -17.50 5.49
N ARG A 425 2.73 -18.78 5.42
CA ARG A 425 1.46 -19.26 5.97
C ARG A 425 1.48 -19.46 7.49
N ASN A 426 2.66 -19.38 8.12
CA ASN A 426 2.81 -19.58 9.55
C ASN A 426 2.08 -18.51 10.38
N PHE A 427 1.47 -18.92 11.50
CA PHE A 427 0.74 -18.03 12.41
C PHE A 427 1.58 -16.85 12.94
N LYS A 428 2.92 -16.98 12.97
CA LYS A 428 3.82 -15.87 13.31
C LYS A 428 3.64 -14.65 12.40
N TYR A 429 3.23 -14.85 11.15
CA TYR A 429 2.94 -13.80 10.18
C TYR A 429 1.47 -13.35 10.21
N SER A 430 0.67 -13.77 11.20
CA SER A 430 -0.67 -13.22 11.36
C SER A 430 -0.60 -11.81 11.95
N SER A 431 -1.49 -10.92 11.53
CA SER A 431 -1.58 -9.58 12.12
C SER A 431 -1.98 -9.63 13.60
N PHE A 432 -2.67 -10.70 14.03
CA PHE A 432 -2.88 -10.97 15.45
C PHE A 432 -1.56 -11.13 16.21
N THR A 433 -0.65 -11.99 15.74
CA THR A 433 0.64 -12.21 16.41
C THR A 433 1.50 -10.95 16.41
N ILE A 434 1.56 -10.24 15.28
CA ILE A 434 2.37 -9.02 15.15
C ILE A 434 1.86 -7.91 16.10
N LEU A 435 0.54 -7.68 16.13
CA LEU A 435 -0.06 -6.59 16.92
C LEU A 435 -0.21 -6.93 18.42
N ASN A 436 -0.18 -8.23 18.78
CA ASN A 436 -0.29 -8.69 20.17
C ASN A 436 1.02 -9.28 20.72
N ASP A 437 2.19 -8.85 20.22
CA ASP A 437 3.48 -9.29 20.76
C ASP A 437 3.58 -8.93 22.26
N GLU A 438 3.72 -9.96 23.10
CA GLU A 438 3.73 -9.81 24.55
C GLU A 438 4.93 -8.98 25.03
N TYR A 439 6.08 -9.10 24.37
CA TYR A 439 7.29 -8.40 24.77
C TYR A 439 7.15 -6.90 24.51
N LEU A 440 6.58 -6.53 23.36
CA LEU A 440 6.23 -5.16 23.02
C LEU A 440 5.28 -4.53 24.05
N SER A 441 4.26 -5.28 24.47
CA SER A 441 3.28 -4.86 25.47
C SER A 441 3.92 -4.71 26.87
N LYS A 442 4.69 -5.70 27.32
CA LYS A 442 5.37 -5.71 28.63
C LYS A 442 6.38 -4.56 28.78
N THR A 443 7.07 -4.21 27.69
CA THR A 443 8.07 -3.13 27.65
C THR A 443 7.48 -1.76 27.32
N LYS A 444 6.15 -1.65 27.22
CA LYS A 444 5.44 -0.41 26.89
C LYS A 444 5.98 0.27 25.61
N TYR A 445 6.24 -0.52 24.57
CA TYR A 445 6.75 -0.04 23.28
C TYR A 445 8.06 0.76 23.41
N SER A 446 9.04 0.17 24.08
CA SER A 446 10.43 0.66 24.10
C SER A 446 11.08 0.56 22.71
N ASN A 447 12.07 1.40 22.42
CA ASN A 447 12.75 1.36 21.11
C ASN A 447 13.40 0.00 20.85
N GLU A 448 13.96 -0.62 21.88
CA GLU A 448 14.61 -1.92 21.76
C GLU A 448 13.60 -3.02 21.43
N SER A 449 12.45 -3.05 22.10
CA SER A 449 11.42 -4.06 21.79
C SER A 449 10.82 -3.90 20.41
N ILE A 450 10.67 -2.67 19.91
CA ILE A 450 10.23 -2.40 18.54
C ILE A 450 11.26 -2.92 17.52
N LYS A 451 12.55 -2.61 17.72
CA LYS A 451 13.62 -3.07 16.84
C LYS A 451 13.71 -4.59 16.81
N ILE A 452 13.66 -5.22 17.99
CA ILE A 452 13.67 -6.68 18.12
C ILE A 452 12.47 -7.29 17.39
N LEU A 453 11.27 -6.73 17.55
CA LEU A 453 10.08 -7.24 16.87
C LEU A 453 10.22 -7.14 15.35
N ILE A 454 10.58 -5.98 14.81
CA ILE A 454 10.71 -5.78 13.36
C ILE A 454 11.80 -6.70 12.79
N ALA A 455 12.94 -6.83 13.47
CA ALA A 455 14.05 -7.71 13.05
C ALA A 455 13.69 -9.21 13.01
N LYS A 456 12.61 -9.66 13.66
CA LYS A 456 12.13 -11.05 13.51
C LYS A 456 11.54 -11.34 12.13
N TYR A 457 11.19 -10.29 11.38
CA TYR A 457 10.46 -10.39 10.12
C TYR A 457 11.21 -9.81 8.92
N CYS A 458 12.13 -8.86 9.14
CA CYS A 458 12.80 -8.08 8.11
C CYS A 458 14.26 -8.49 7.91
#